data_AF-L0DDR0-F1
#
_entry.id   AF-L0DDR0-F1
#
_cell.length_a   1.000
_cell.length_b   1.000
_cell.length_c   1.000
_cell.angle_alpha   90.00
_cell.angle_beta   90.00
_cell.angle_gamma   90.00
#
_symmetry.space_group_name_H-M   'P 1'
#
loop_
_entity.id
_entity.type
_entity.pdbx_description
1 polymer ?
#
loop_
_entity_poly.entity_id
_entity_poly.type
_entity_poly.pdbx_seq_one_letter_code
_entity_poly.pdbx_strand_id
1 'polypeptide(L)' 'MIRARCPTCSKSYEIESIDKLPSFPFCSDRCRLVDLGRWIDGTYAVPDDVAMPTPTPDQTDDEDDG' A
#
# COMPACT_ATOMS: atom_id res chain seq x y z
N MET A 1 22.05 -19.22 2.71
CA MET A 1 20.79 -19.58 2.04
C MET A 1 19.64 -18.88 2.75
N ILE A 2 19.07 -17.86 2.11
CA ILE A 2 17.92 -17.10 2.59
C ILE A 2 16.67 -17.66 1.92
N ARG A 3 15.63 -17.93 2.70
CA ARG A 3 14.31 -18.32 2.22
C ARG A 3 13.40 -17.10 2.16
N ALA A 4 12.74 -16.92 1.02
CA ALA A 4 11.83 -15.80 0.81
C ALA A 4 10.56 -16.25 0.06
N ARG A 5 9.53 -15.42 0.14
CA ARG A 5 8.28 -15.59 -0.60
C ARG A 5 8.04 -14.35 -1.44
N CYS A 6 7.85 -14.53 -2.75
CA CYS A 6 7.66 -13.41 -3.66
C CYS A 6 6.30 -12.74 -3.39
N PRO A 7 6.24 -11.42 -3.15
CA PRO A 7 4.98 -10.73 -2.86
C PRO A 7 4.05 -10.67 -4.10
N THR A 8 4.61 -10.71 -5.31
CA THR A 8 3.82 -10.62 -6.54
C THR A 8 3.10 -11.92 -6.90
N CYS A 9 3.79 -13.07 -6.80
CA CYS A 9 3.29 -14.36 -7.28
C CYS A 9 3.18 -15.43 -6.18
N SER A 10 3.48 -15.09 -4.93
CA SER A 10 3.44 -15.98 -3.76
C SER A 10 4.40 -17.18 -3.79
N LYS A 11 5.27 -17.29 -4.80
CA LYS A 11 6.24 -18.38 -4.92
C LYS A 11 7.30 -18.32 -3.81
N SER A 12 7.54 -19.45 -3.15
CA SER A 12 8.67 -19.65 -2.24
C SER A 12 9.95 -19.93 -3.03
N TYR A 13 11.07 -19.33 -2.64
CA TYR A 13 12.36 -19.51 -3.30
C TYR A 13 13.53 -19.34 -2.32
N GLU A 14 14.69 -19.88 -2.70
CA GLU A 14 15.93 -19.81 -1.94
C GLU A 14 16.97 -19.03 -2.73
N ILE A 15 17.75 -18.20 -2.03
CA ILE A 15 18.91 -17.48 -2.59
C ILE A 15 20.13 -17.65 -1.70
N GLU A 16 21.33 -17.57 -2.27
CA GLU A 16 22.57 -17.64 -1.51
C GLU A 16 22.73 -16.40 -0.60
N SER A 17 22.61 -15.21 -1.19
CA SER A 17 22.60 -13.89 -0.53
C SER A 17 21.73 -12.90 -1.33
N ILE A 18 21.39 -11.76 -0.74
CA ILE A 18 20.58 -10.71 -1.39
C ILE A 18 21.30 -10.16 -2.64
N ASP A 19 22.62 -9.96 -2.59
CA ASP A 19 23.41 -9.39 -3.69
C ASP A 19 23.40 -10.25 -4.97
N LYS A 20 23.11 -11.55 -4.83
CA LYS A 20 23.02 -12.49 -5.95
C LYS A 20 21.69 -12.44 -6.69
N LEU A 21 20.67 -11.79 -6.13
CA LEU A 21 19.37 -11.61 -6.76
C LEU A 21 18.97 -10.13 -6.72
N PRO A 22 19.35 -9.33 -7.74
CA PRO A 22 19.00 -7.90 -7.81
C PRO A 22 17.49 -7.63 -7.78
N SER A 23 16.67 -8.62 -8.16
CA SER A 23 15.22 -8.52 -8.08
C SER A 23 14.66 -8.77 -6.68
N PHE A 24 15.46 -9.10 -5.67
CA PHE A 24 14.96 -9.30 -4.30
C PHE A 24 14.19 -8.05 -3.82
N PRO A 25 12.97 -8.18 -3.24
CA PRO A 25 12.32 -9.37 -2.67
C PRO A 25 11.43 -10.17 -3.64
N PHE A 26 11.58 -9.97 -4.95
CA PHE A 26 10.85 -10.69 -5.99
C PHE A 26 11.64 -11.88 -6.52
N CYS A 27 10.95 -12.97 -6.89
CA CYS A 27 11.62 -14.17 -7.40
C CYS A 27 12.21 -14.01 -8.82
N SER A 28 11.94 -12.88 -9.49
CA SER A 28 12.44 -12.55 -10.84
C SER A 28 12.16 -11.10 -11.20
N ASP A 29 12.85 -10.59 -12.24
CA ASP A 29 12.58 -9.26 -12.80
C ASP A 29 11.15 -9.10 -13.31
N ARG A 30 10.55 -10.16 -13.87
CA ARG A 30 9.15 -10.14 -14.27
C ARG A 30 8.23 -9.76 -13.11
N CYS A 31 8.44 -10.34 -11.93
CA CYS A 31 7.60 -10.05 -10.77
C CYS A 31 7.84 -8.63 -10.23
N ARG A 32 9.08 -8.14 -10.29
CA ARG A 32 9.42 -6.75 -9.95
C ARG A 32 8.69 -5.75 -10.87
N LEU A 33 8.69 -6.01 -12.17
CA LEU A 33 8.01 -5.14 -13.15
C LEU A 33 6.49 -5.20 -13.03
N VAL A 34 5.91 -6.37 -12.76
CA VAL A 34 4.46 -6.49 -12.51
C VAL A 34 4.05 -5.71 -11.26
N ASP A 35 4.85 -5.79 -10.19
CA ASP A 35 4.57 -5.01 -8.98
C ASP A 35 4.62 -3.51 -9.25
N LEU A 36 5.64 -3.05 -9.97
CA LEU A 36 5.75 -1.66 -10.41
C LEU A 36 4.54 -1.22 -11.26
N GLY A 37 4.04 -2.09 -12.15
CA GLY A 37 2.82 -1.84 -12.91
C GLY A 37 1.62 -1.59 -12.01
N ARG A 38 1.42 -2.40 -10.97
CA ARG A 38 0.32 -2.21 -10.00
C ARG A 38 0.39 -0.88 -9.25
N TRP A 39 1.60 -0.37 -8.99
CA TRP A 39 1.80 0.96 -8.42
C TRP A 39 1.36 2.06 -9.39
N ILE A 40 1.80 1.96 -10.65
CA ILE A 40 1.44 2.94 -11.69
C ILE A 40 -0.07 2.93 -11.95
N ASP A 41 -0.68 1.75 -11.94
CA ASP A 41 -2.12 1.56 -12.14
C ASP A 41 -2.96 2.00 -10.94
N GLY A 42 -2.35 2.44 -9.83
CA GLY A 42 -3.05 2.87 -8.62
C GLY A 42 -3.77 1.73 -7.89
N THR A 43 -3.35 0.47 -8.09
CA THR A 43 -3.95 -0.69 -7.39
C THR A 43 -3.65 -0.66 -5.89
N TYR A 44 -2.52 -0.08 -5.51
CA TYR A 44 -2.14 0.11 -4.11
C TYR A 44 -2.73 1.42 -3.58
N ALA A 45 -3.59 1.31 -2.56
CA ALA A 45 -4.16 2.45 -1.85
C ALA A 45 -3.93 2.31 -0.35
N VAL A 46 -3.63 3.41 0.31
CA VAL A 46 -3.63 3.49 1.78
C VAL A 46 -5.07 3.84 2.19
N PRO A 47 -5.75 3.01 2.97
CA PRO A 47 -7.07 3.36 3.49
C PRO A 47 -6.93 4.60 4.37
N ASP A 48 -7.87 5.55 4.22
CA ASP A 48 -7.92 6.74 5.05
C ASP A 48 -8.71 6.39 6.32
N ASP A 49 -8.09 6.50 7.50
CA ASP A 49 -8.75 6.29 8.79
C ASP A 49 -9.60 7.52 9.17
N VAL A 50 -10.46 7.97 8.26
CA VAL A 50 -11.34 9.11 8.51
C VAL A 50 -12.61 8.62 9.19
N ALA A 51 -12.50 8.37 10.49
CA ALA A 51 -13.56 8.71 11.43
C ALA A 51 -13.28 10.11 11.99
N MET A 52 -13.00 11.09 11.12
CA MET A 52 -13.05 12.49 11.54
C MET A 52 -14.53 12.81 11.73
N PRO A 53 -15.01 13.13 12.95
CA PRO A 53 -16.36 13.63 13.10
C PRO A 53 -16.47 14.90 12.26
N THR A 54 -17.39 14.90 11.29
CA THR A 54 -17.76 16.10 10.56
C THR A 54 -18.25 17.11 11.60
N PRO A 55 -17.62 18.30 11.75
CA PRO A 55 -18.25 19.34 12.56
C PRO A 55 -19.55 19.70 11.83
N THR A 56 -20.69 19.34 12.43
CA THR A 56 -22.00 19.76 11.95
C THR A 56 -22.01 21.28 11.93
N PRO A 57 -22.21 21.95 10.78
CA PRO A 57 -22.55 23.35 10.83
C PRO A 57 -24.00 23.40 11.28
N ASP A 58 -24.25 23.96 12.47
CA ASP A 58 -25.38 24.86 12.77
C ASP A 58 -25.72 24.86 14.26
N GLN A 59 -25.42 25.96 14.94
CA GLN A 59 -26.40 26.77 15.67
C GLN A 59 -25.72 28.14 15.84
N THR A 60 -25.95 29.05 14.90
CA THR A 60 -25.93 30.47 15.27
C THR A 60 -27.17 30.67 16.12
N ASP A 61 -26.98 30.93 17.41
CA ASP A 61 -28.05 31.42 18.28
C ASP A 61 -28.45 32.81 17.77
N ASP A 62 -29.33 32.85 16.76
CA ASP A 62 -30.18 34.00 16.49
C ASP A 62 -31.18 34.11 17.65
N GLU A 63 -30.73 34.68 18.77
CA GLU A 63 -31.61 35.30 19.75
C GLU A 63 -32.04 36.68 19.22
N ASP A 64 -33.08 36.65 18.37
CA ASP A 64 -33.99 37.77 18.09
C ASP A 64 -35.31 37.51 18.82
N ASP A 65 -35.72 38.44 19.70
CA ASP A 65 -37.08 38.94 19.96
C ASP A 65 -37.33 39.25 21.45
N GLY A 66 -37.44 40.55 21.79
CA GLY A 66 -38.00 41.05 23.06
C GLY A 66 -37.35 42.27 23.68
#